data_AF-A0AAD5XYG6-F1
#
_entry.id   AF-A0AAD5XYG6-F1
#
_cell.length_a   1.000
_cell.length_b   1.000
_cell.length_c   1.000
_cell.angle_alpha   90.00
_cell.angle_beta   90.00
_cell.angle_gamma   90.00
#
_symmetry.space_group_name_H-M   'P 1'
#
loop_
_entity.id
_entity.type
_entity.pdbx_description
1 polymer ?
#
loop_
_entity_poly.entity_id
_entity_poly.type
_entity_poly.pdbx_seq_one_letter_code
_entity_poly.pdbx_strand_id
1 'polypeptide(L)'
;MSMISNLHQHPLQPKSGNAKGKKFRNLMPIFTAAINKNFNNKVNFNEFEENQLQSAKQKLLKSQEKIKSENNPSVNKKIDYEKIFKLFNGKQTTFLFERHCSILEKLSKVYENGFPVDELKEITDLLKLTKKKIKTGGKELMKPLLKLIRICGMNFIKSNPYAEYSDEELNDIVNLITESSSMIEFNNTEILSCVTDNLFDSSQPSEIYKLEKTQVTNILLDYLNNYVNDSTQLEMILRVFSKFTAHSEIICHQIIDSNGLEIICKAVNNSDDMGIVTLFVDCIWNVVDSQYGKTASKILCQHDNLKIFSKIFENFSLNSNRTLKKQLRNEIGILILEISQKILISDFKIFKSEVEYNDEVEENNLIMNFKDVGLYDLIFKFLKSVEINNLSLNHYHFTVI
;
A
#
# COMPACT_ATOMS: atom_id res chain seq x y z
N MET A 1 43.92 -19.83 -11.06
CA MET A 1 43.48 -21.05 -11.76
C MET A 1 42.17 -21.49 -11.14
N SER A 2 41.12 -21.56 -11.97
CA SER A 2 39.96 -22.48 -11.98
C SER A 2 39.59 -23.24 -10.69
N MET A 3 38.34 -23.55 -10.36
CA MET A 3 36.98 -23.32 -10.88
C MET A 3 36.11 -24.25 -9.99
N ILE A 4 34.88 -23.81 -9.62
CA ILE A 4 33.62 -24.61 -9.64
C ILE A 4 33.55 -25.83 -8.67
N SER A 5 32.51 -26.12 -7.87
CA SER A 5 31.05 -25.95 -7.99
C SER A 5 30.32 -26.29 -6.68
N ASN A 6 29.22 -25.57 -6.45
CA ASN A 6 27.87 -26.02 -6.05
C ASN A 6 27.62 -26.83 -4.77
N LEU A 7 26.88 -26.21 -3.84
CA LEU A 7 25.42 -26.43 -3.70
C LEU A 7 24.86 -25.48 -2.62
N HIS A 8 24.28 -24.36 -3.03
CA HIS A 8 23.34 -23.60 -2.21
C HIS A 8 21.93 -24.08 -2.54
N GLN A 9 21.30 -24.76 -1.59
CA GLN A 9 19.88 -25.04 -1.63
C GLN A 9 19.12 -23.81 -1.12
N HIS A 10 18.30 -23.27 -2.01
CA HIS A 10 17.25 -22.29 -1.77
C HIS A 10 16.20 -22.85 -0.79
N PRO A 11 15.70 -22.10 0.21
CA PRO A 11 14.47 -22.45 0.90
C PRO A 11 13.37 -21.47 0.49
N LEU A 12 12.69 -21.75 -0.62
CA LEU A 12 11.37 -21.17 -0.90
C LEU A 12 10.39 -22.31 -1.16
N GLN A 13 9.85 -22.85 -0.07
CA GLN A 13 8.48 -23.35 -0.07
C GLN A 13 7.62 -22.29 0.60
N PRO A 14 6.53 -21.81 -0.04
CA PRO A 14 5.56 -20.98 0.65
C PRO A 14 4.88 -21.86 1.70
N LYS A 15 5.21 -21.64 2.98
CA LYS A 15 4.37 -22.15 4.07
C LYS A 15 3.00 -21.50 3.91
N SER A 16 1.98 -22.33 3.82
CA SER A 16 0.57 -21.97 3.83
C SER A 16 0.24 -21.13 5.08
N GLY A 17 0.38 -19.81 4.94
CA GLY A 17 -0.05 -18.81 5.92
C GLY A 17 -1.56 -18.64 5.83
N ASN A 18 -2.21 -18.80 6.98
CA ASN A 18 -3.65 -18.84 7.16
C ASN A 18 -4.43 -17.69 6.50
N ALA A 19 -5.30 -18.03 5.56
CA ALA A 19 -6.39 -17.19 5.05
C ALA A 19 -7.51 -16.99 6.09
N LYS A 20 -7.18 -16.38 7.24
CA LYS A 20 -8.17 -16.04 8.29
C LYS A 20 -8.56 -14.56 8.30
N GLY A 21 -7.77 -13.64 7.73
CA GLY A 21 -8.06 -12.20 7.70
C GLY A 21 -9.17 -11.75 6.73
N LYS A 22 -9.53 -12.55 5.72
CA LYS A 22 -10.66 -12.25 4.80
C LYS A 22 -12.04 -12.70 5.32
N LYS A 23 -12.12 -13.27 6.53
CA LYS A 23 -13.36 -13.92 6.99
C LYS A 23 -14.46 -12.98 7.45
N PHE A 24 -14.18 -11.74 7.87
CA PHE A 24 -15.27 -10.88 8.40
C PHE A 24 -16.04 -10.09 7.32
N ARG A 25 -15.39 -9.67 6.23
CA ARG A 25 -16.09 -9.01 5.09
C ARG A 25 -16.92 -9.97 4.23
N ASN A 26 -16.66 -11.29 4.31
CA ASN A 26 -17.34 -12.33 3.51
C ASN A 26 -18.41 -13.15 4.27
N LEU A 27 -18.77 -12.79 5.52
CA LEU A 27 -19.80 -13.52 6.28
C LEU A 27 -21.25 -13.10 5.96
N MET A 28 -21.46 -11.96 5.28
CA MET A 28 -22.81 -11.51 4.92
C MET A 28 -23.45 -12.24 3.71
N PRO A 29 -22.72 -12.60 2.64
CA PRO A 29 -23.31 -13.39 1.55
C PRO A 29 -23.63 -14.84 1.96
N ILE A 30 -22.96 -15.37 3.00
CA ILE A 30 -23.16 -16.74 3.49
C ILE A 30 -24.52 -16.88 4.21
N PHE A 31 -25.02 -15.81 4.84
CA PHE A 31 -26.37 -15.77 5.40
C PHE A 31 -27.47 -15.77 4.33
N THR A 32 -27.22 -15.13 3.18
CA THR A 32 -28.17 -15.12 2.04
C THR A 32 -28.17 -16.45 1.27
N ALA A 33 -27.03 -17.15 1.21
CA ALA A 33 -26.91 -18.46 0.55
C ALA A 33 -27.55 -19.62 1.35
N ALA A 34 -27.67 -19.49 2.68
CA ALA A 34 -28.31 -20.48 3.53
C ALA A 34 -29.84 -20.56 3.34
N ILE A 35 -30.47 -19.50 2.81
CA ILE A 35 -31.91 -19.47 2.51
C ILE A 35 -32.23 -20.07 1.12
N ASN A 36 -31.27 -20.06 0.18
CA ASN A 36 -31.50 -20.53 -1.19
C ASN A 36 -31.07 -21.98 -1.46
N LYS A 37 -30.68 -22.74 -0.44
CA LYS A 37 -30.14 -24.11 -0.58
C LYS A 37 -31.19 -25.22 -0.59
N ASN A 38 -32.44 -24.92 -0.97
CA ASN A 38 -33.55 -25.88 -0.98
C ASN A 38 -34.20 -26.14 -2.35
N PHE A 39 -33.50 -25.92 -3.46
CA PHE A 39 -33.89 -26.50 -4.74
C PHE A 39 -32.70 -27.15 -5.46
N ASN A 40 -32.65 -28.48 -5.37
CA ASN A 40 -31.76 -29.36 -6.11
C ASN A 40 -32.04 -29.30 -7.63
N ASN A 41 -31.00 -29.42 -8.47
CA ASN A 41 -30.70 -30.71 -9.12
C ASN A 41 -29.43 -30.70 -9.98
N LYS A 42 -28.73 -31.84 -9.92
CA LYS A 42 -27.54 -32.25 -10.67
C LYS A 42 -27.79 -32.33 -12.17
N VAL A 43 -26.84 -31.88 -12.99
CA VAL A 43 -26.55 -32.47 -14.31
C VAL A 43 -25.02 -32.46 -14.55
N ASN A 44 -24.50 -33.63 -14.95
CA ASN A 44 -23.11 -33.87 -15.38
C ASN A 44 -22.92 -33.33 -16.81
N PHE A 45 -21.86 -32.55 -17.06
CA PHE A 45 -21.44 -32.17 -18.42
C PHE A 45 -19.92 -32.03 -18.50
N ASN A 46 -19.21 -33.15 -18.71
CA ASN A 46 -17.78 -33.16 -19.04
C ASN A 46 -17.61 -33.89 -20.38
N GLU A 47 -17.66 -33.13 -21.47
CA GLU A 47 -17.14 -33.49 -22.82
C GLU A 47 -17.33 -32.33 -23.82
N PHE A 48 -18.20 -31.36 -23.52
CA PHE A 48 -18.47 -30.21 -24.40
C PHE A 48 -17.50 -29.02 -24.21
N GLU A 49 -16.87 -28.88 -23.04
CA GLU A 49 -15.98 -27.74 -22.74
C GLU A 49 -14.58 -27.88 -23.34
N GLU A 50 -14.04 -29.10 -23.51
CA GLU A 50 -12.69 -29.28 -24.08
C GLU A 50 -12.61 -28.86 -25.55
N ASN A 51 -13.67 -29.10 -26.32
CA ASN A 51 -13.74 -28.71 -27.73
C ASN A 51 -13.92 -27.19 -27.90
N GLN A 52 -14.64 -26.53 -26.98
CA GLN A 52 -14.73 -25.06 -26.97
C GLN A 52 -13.40 -24.40 -26.55
N LEU A 53 -12.69 -25.01 -25.60
CA LEU A 53 -11.40 -24.53 -25.13
C LEU A 53 -10.31 -24.65 -26.23
N GLN A 54 -10.32 -25.71 -27.03
CA GLN A 54 -9.40 -25.84 -28.17
C GLN A 54 -9.70 -24.86 -29.31
N SER A 55 -10.99 -24.62 -29.60
CA SER A 55 -11.41 -23.61 -30.58
C SER A 55 -11.04 -22.19 -30.14
N ALA A 56 -11.17 -21.88 -28.85
CA ALA A 56 -10.74 -20.60 -28.28
C ALA A 56 -9.21 -20.40 -28.35
N LYS A 57 -8.42 -21.46 -28.07
CA LYS A 57 -6.96 -21.43 -28.20
C LYS A 57 -6.50 -21.19 -29.63
N GLN A 58 -7.14 -21.81 -30.63
CA GLN A 58 -6.81 -21.57 -32.04
C GLN A 58 -7.19 -20.17 -32.53
N LYS A 59 -8.29 -19.59 -32.01
CA LYS A 59 -8.64 -18.18 -32.29
C LYS A 59 -7.65 -17.20 -31.67
N LEU A 60 -7.13 -17.50 -30.49
CA LEU A 60 -6.06 -16.74 -29.82
C LEU A 60 -4.72 -16.82 -30.56
N LEU A 61 -4.37 -17.98 -31.12
CA LEU A 61 -3.13 -18.14 -31.90
C LEU A 61 -3.19 -17.31 -33.20
N LYS A 62 -4.36 -17.30 -33.87
CA LYS A 62 -4.57 -16.50 -35.10
C LYS A 62 -4.65 -15.00 -34.85
N SER A 63 -5.13 -14.55 -33.69
CA SER A 63 -5.06 -13.13 -33.32
C SER A 63 -3.64 -12.70 -32.95
N GLN A 64 -2.84 -13.58 -32.35
CA GLN A 64 -1.41 -13.34 -32.08
C GLN A 64 -0.56 -13.24 -33.35
N GLU A 65 -0.89 -14.00 -34.41
CA GLU A 65 -0.23 -13.86 -35.72
C GLU A 65 -0.61 -12.56 -36.43
N LYS A 66 -1.85 -12.08 -36.24
CA LYS A 66 -2.31 -10.80 -36.81
C LYS A 66 -1.68 -9.57 -36.12
N ILE A 67 -1.35 -9.68 -34.82
CA ILE A 67 -0.63 -8.65 -34.06
C ILE A 67 0.86 -8.57 -34.47
N LYS A 68 1.45 -9.66 -34.98
CA LYS A 68 2.83 -9.65 -35.51
C LYS A 68 2.96 -8.93 -36.85
N SER A 69 1.87 -8.70 -37.59
CA SER A 69 1.89 -8.06 -38.92
C SER A 69 1.52 -6.58 -38.95
N GLU A 70 1.18 -5.95 -37.81
CA GLU A 70 0.84 -4.51 -37.75
C GLU A 70 1.83 -3.65 -36.94
N ASN A 71 2.90 -4.24 -36.42
CA ASN A 71 3.96 -3.49 -35.72
C ASN A 71 5.20 -3.28 -36.61
N ASN A 72 5.21 -2.15 -37.34
CA ASN A 72 6.32 -1.20 -37.59
C ASN A 72 6.25 -0.57 -39.00
N PRO A 73 6.70 0.68 -39.23
CA PRO A 73 7.67 1.42 -38.40
C PRO A 73 7.33 2.93 -38.19
N SER A 74 7.50 3.44 -36.97
CA SER A 74 8.07 4.78 -36.85
C SER A 74 9.57 4.62 -36.57
N VAL A 75 10.37 5.14 -37.49
CA VAL A 75 11.83 5.00 -37.55
C VAL A 75 12.44 5.27 -36.18
N ASN A 76 13.07 4.23 -35.63
CA ASN A 76 13.75 4.17 -34.35
C ASN A 76 14.98 5.11 -34.37
N LYS A 77 14.76 6.43 -34.32
CA LYS A 77 15.82 7.40 -34.06
C LYS A 77 16.18 7.25 -32.59
N LYS A 78 17.29 6.54 -32.34
CA LYS A 78 17.91 6.46 -31.02
C LYS A 78 17.98 7.87 -30.42
N ILE A 79 17.41 8.02 -29.22
CA ILE A 79 17.37 9.32 -28.55
C ILE A 79 18.79 9.70 -28.15
N ASP A 80 19.19 10.91 -28.50
CA ASP A 80 20.50 11.46 -28.16
C ASP A 80 20.41 12.16 -26.80
N TYR A 81 20.48 11.38 -25.72
CA TYR A 81 20.46 11.89 -24.36
C TYR A 81 21.64 12.81 -24.06
N GLU A 82 22.80 12.60 -24.69
CA GLU A 82 23.96 13.47 -24.52
C GLU A 82 23.64 14.91 -24.98
N LYS A 83 23.00 15.07 -26.15
CA LYS A 83 22.53 16.38 -26.61
C LYS A 83 21.45 16.97 -25.70
N ILE A 84 20.54 16.16 -25.19
CA ILE A 84 19.50 16.61 -24.25
C ILE A 84 20.14 17.14 -22.97
N PHE A 85 21.05 16.39 -22.36
CA PHE A 85 21.76 16.83 -21.15
C PHE A 85 22.60 18.07 -21.38
N LYS A 86 23.30 18.18 -22.53
CA LYS A 86 24.02 19.41 -22.90
C LYS A 86 23.08 20.61 -23.00
N LEU A 87 21.86 20.45 -23.50
CA LEU A 87 20.90 21.53 -23.55
C LEU A 87 20.40 21.93 -22.16
N PHE A 88 20.10 20.97 -21.29
CA PHE A 88 19.63 21.27 -19.93
C PHE A 88 20.73 21.90 -19.07
N ASN A 89 22.00 21.51 -19.25
CA ASN A 89 23.12 21.97 -18.43
C ASN A 89 23.99 23.07 -19.06
N GLY A 90 23.81 23.37 -20.35
CA GLY A 90 24.62 24.35 -21.05
C GLY A 90 24.50 25.74 -20.43
N LYS A 91 25.64 26.45 -20.30
CA LYS A 91 25.72 27.78 -19.68
C LYS A 91 24.71 28.78 -20.28
N GLN A 92 24.51 28.72 -21.60
CA GLN A 92 23.59 29.59 -22.33
C GLN A 92 22.18 29.01 -22.52
N THR A 93 21.96 27.75 -22.13
CA THR A 93 20.72 27.02 -22.41
C THR A 93 20.00 26.55 -21.14
N THR A 94 20.61 26.75 -19.98
CA THR A 94 20.11 26.34 -18.66
C THR A 94 18.75 26.95 -18.27
N PHE A 95 18.41 28.11 -18.84
CA PHE A 95 17.14 28.83 -18.60
C PHE A 95 16.22 28.85 -19.83
N LEU A 96 16.55 28.12 -20.90
CA LEU A 96 15.70 28.02 -22.09
C LEU A 96 14.57 27.00 -21.86
N PHE A 97 13.73 27.29 -20.88
CA PHE A 97 12.68 26.38 -20.40
C PHE A 97 11.69 25.98 -21.50
N GLU A 98 11.35 26.88 -22.42
CA GLU A 98 10.49 26.56 -23.58
C GLU A 98 11.11 25.45 -24.47
N ARG A 99 12.43 25.47 -24.66
CA ARG A 99 13.15 24.41 -25.40
C ARG A 99 13.19 23.12 -24.61
N HIS A 100 13.37 23.19 -23.29
CA HIS A 100 13.31 22.02 -22.41
C HIS A 100 11.91 21.39 -22.46
N CYS A 101 10.84 22.18 -22.34
CA CYS A 101 9.45 21.76 -22.50
C CYS A 101 9.23 21.04 -23.83
N SER A 102 9.66 21.66 -24.93
CA SER A 102 9.53 21.08 -26.27
C SER A 102 10.20 19.71 -26.41
N ILE A 103 11.30 19.47 -25.69
CA ILE A 103 11.97 18.16 -25.68
C ILE A 103 11.21 17.16 -24.83
N LEU A 104 10.84 17.52 -23.61
CA LEU A 104 10.07 16.62 -22.73
C LEU A 104 8.71 16.23 -23.38
N GLU A 105 8.07 17.16 -24.09
CA GLU A 105 6.87 16.87 -24.88
C GLU A 105 7.13 15.94 -26.06
N LYS A 106 8.28 16.05 -26.73
CA LYS A 106 8.66 15.08 -27.77
C LYS A 106 8.93 13.71 -27.18
N LEU A 107 9.64 13.64 -26.05
CA LEU A 107 9.92 12.38 -25.36
C LEU A 107 8.64 11.68 -24.93
N SER A 108 7.70 12.41 -24.32
CA SER A 108 6.40 11.82 -23.93
C SER A 108 5.60 11.26 -25.11
N LYS A 109 5.77 11.80 -26.32
CA LYS A 109 5.16 11.23 -27.54
C LYS A 109 5.91 10.01 -28.06
N VAL A 110 7.24 10.01 -27.98
CA VAL A 110 8.05 8.86 -28.41
C VAL A 110 7.80 7.66 -27.50
N TYR A 111 7.67 7.88 -26.20
CA TYR A 111 7.45 6.84 -25.19
C TYR A 111 5.99 6.71 -24.77
N GLU A 112 5.03 7.06 -25.64
CA GLU A 112 3.60 7.01 -25.31
C GLU A 112 3.12 5.61 -24.89
N ASN A 113 3.88 4.56 -25.24
CA ASN A 113 3.59 3.15 -24.93
C ASN A 113 4.48 2.55 -23.83
N GLY A 114 5.24 3.36 -23.10
CA GLY A 114 6.16 2.91 -22.04
C GLY A 114 7.64 3.16 -22.36
N PHE A 115 8.47 3.05 -21.33
CA PHE A 115 9.91 3.26 -21.45
C PHE A 115 10.66 1.97 -21.74
N PRO A 116 11.65 1.98 -22.67
CA PRO A 116 12.60 0.88 -22.83
C PRO A 116 13.43 0.68 -21.57
N VAL A 117 13.62 -0.57 -21.17
CA VAL A 117 14.42 -0.91 -19.98
C VAL A 117 15.86 -0.40 -20.10
N ASP A 118 16.44 -0.51 -21.31
CA ASP A 118 17.82 -0.12 -21.60
C ASP A 118 18.07 1.41 -21.52
N GLU A 119 17.02 2.23 -21.38
CA GLU A 119 17.10 3.70 -21.33
C GLU A 119 16.63 4.29 -19.98
N LEU A 120 16.23 3.43 -19.02
CA LEU A 120 15.64 3.89 -17.75
C LEU A 120 16.60 4.75 -16.92
N LYS A 121 17.90 4.48 -17.01
CA LYS A 121 18.92 5.26 -16.31
C LYS A 121 18.96 6.71 -16.80
N GLU A 122 19.03 6.90 -18.11
CA GLU A 122 19.02 8.23 -18.74
C GLU A 122 17.71 8.97 -18.49
N ILE A 123 16.58 8.26 -18.50
CA ILE A 123 15.27 8.83 -18.18
C ILE A 123 15.23 9.29 -16.72
N THR A 124 15.73 8.47 -15.79
CA THR A 124 15.80 8.81 -14.37
C THR A 124 16.65 10.06 -14.14
N ASP A 125 17.81 10.15 -14.79
CA ASP A 125 18.69 11.31 -14.70
C ASP A 125 18.05 12.58 -15.31
N LEU A 126 17.27 12.41 -16.39
CA LEU A 126 16.49 13.51 -16.96
C LEU A 126 15.36 13.98 -16.04
N LEU A 127 14.68 13.08 -15.33
CA LEU A 127 13.67 13.44 -14.32
C LEU A 127 14.31 14.21 -13.16
N LYS A 128 15.44 13.74 -12.61
CA LYS A 128 16.23 14.47 -11.60
C LYS A 128 16.59 15.87 -12.05
N LEU A 129 17.05 15.99 -13.29
CA LEU A 129 17.44 17.27 -13.86
C LEU A 129 16.23 18.19 -14.04
N THR A 130 15.11 17.66 -14.53
CA THR A 130 13.85 18.40 -14.69
C THR A 130 13.34 18.91 -13.34
N LYS A 131 13.35 18.06 -12.31
CA LYS A 131 13.01 18.42 -10.93
C LYS A 131 13.87 19.59 -10.43
N LYS A 132 15.19 19.51 -10.63
CA LYS A 132 16.12 20.61 -10.30
C LYS A 132 15.78 21.90 -11.06
N LYS A 133 15.45 21.82 -12.36
CA LYS A 133 15.09 23.00 -13.16
C LYS A 133 13.81 23.67 -12.69
N ILE A 134 12.79 22.89 -12.33
CA ILE A 134 11.55 23.40 -11.75
C ILE A 134 11.83 24.15 -10.44
N LYS A 135 12.65 23.58 -9.54
CA LYS A 135 13.07 24.23 -8.29
C LYS A 135 13.80 25.56 -8.53
N THR A 136 14.55 25.68 -9.62
CA THR A 136 15.27 26.93 -9.99
C THR A 136 14.44 27.95 -10.76
N GLY A 137 13.12 27.74 -10.92
CA GLY A 137 12.20 28.70 -11.54
C GLY A 137 11.52 28.23 -12.83
N GLY A 138 11.87 27.06 -13.36
CA GLY A 138 11.30 26.51 -14.60
C GLY A 138 9.91 25.89 -14.42
N LYS A 139 8.94 26.63 -13.84
CA LYS A 139 7.60 26.10 -13.50
C LYS A 139 6.82 25.57 -14.71
N GLU A 140 7.05 26.10 -15.90
CA GLU A 140 6.45 25.64 -17.16
C GLU A 140 6.78 24.17 -17.50
N LEU A 141 7.87 23.62 -16.95
CA LEU A 141 8.24 22.21 -17.11
C LEU A 141 7.28 21.25 -16.38
N MET A 142 6.39 21.75 -15.54
CA MET A 142 5.48 20.91 -14.76
C MET A 142 4.54 20.09 -15.63
N LYS A 143 3.94 20.73 -16.65
CA LYS A 143 2.99 20.07 -17.56
C LYS A 143 3.64 18.93 -18.36
N PRO A 144 4.80 19.10 -19.00
CA PRO A 144 5.47 17.98 -19.67
C PRO A 144 6.02 16.95 -18.68
N LEU A 145 6.45 17.33 -17.47
CA LEU A 145 6.85 16.39 -16.42
C LEU A 145 5.70 15.43 -16.07
N LEU A 146 4.48 15.95 -15.87
CA LEU A 146 3.30 15.13 -15.59
C LEU A 146 3.06 14.06 -16.65
N LYS A 147 3.26 14.39 -17.94
CA LYS A 147 3.14 13.41 -19.03
C LYS A 147 4.17 12.28 -18.89
N LEU A 148 5.40 12.60 -18.50
CA LEU A 148 6.45 11.59 -18.29
C LEU A 148 6.16 10.72 -17.06
N ILE A 149 5.66 11.30 -15.96
CA ILE A 149 5.26 10.53 -14.77
C ILE A 149 4.14 9.54 -15.11
N ARG A 150 3.16 9.93 -15.95
CA ARG A 150 2.11 9.01 -16.42
C ARG A 150 2.70 7.80 -17.16
N ILE A 151 3.74 8.01 -17.97
CA ILE A 151 4.43 6.93 -18.68
C ILE A 151 5.22 6.03 -17.72
N CYS A 152 5.75 6.57 -16.61
CA CYS A 152 6.42 5.76 -15.58
C CYS A 152 5.49 4.70 -14.97
N GLY A 153 4.17 4.91 -15.02
CA GLY A 153 3.16 3.95 -14.58
C GLY A 153 2.81 2.86 -15.58
N MET A 154 3.41 2.88 -16.78
CA MET A 154 3.19 1.88 -17.82
C MET A 154 4.17 0.71 -17.70
N ASN A 155 3.86 -0.40 -18.38
CA ASN A 155 4.77 -1.53 -18.47
C ASN A 155 6.06 -1.14 -19.22
N PHE A 156 7.21 -1.50 -18.66
CA PHE A 156 8.51 -1.26 -19.31
C PHE A 156 8.70 -2.16 -20.52
N ILE A 157 9.25 -1.60 -21.60
CA ILE A 157 9.47 -2.28 -22.87
C ILE A 157 10.80 -3.02 -22.81
N LYS A 158 10.73 -4.35 -22.91
CA LYS A 158 11.91 -5.22 -23.00
C LYS A 158 12.21 -5.60 -24.43
N SER A 159 13.49 -5.82 -24.70
CA SER A 159 13.96 -6.51 -25.91
C SER A 159 13.43 -7.95 -25.99
N ASN A 160 13.31 -8.64 -24.85
CA ASN A 160 12.62 -9.94 -24.74
C ASN A 160 11.47 -9.84 -23.71
N PRO A 161 10.19 -9.83 -24.13
CA PRO A 161 9.05 -9.67 -23.23
C PRO A 161 8.84 -10.86 -22.28
N TYR A 162 9.46 -12.01 -22.55
CA TYR A 162 9.32 -13.21 -21.72
C TYR A 162 10.47 -13.40 -20.74
N ALA A 163 11.53 -12.60 -20.82
CA ALA A 163 12.63 -12.67 -19.87
C ALA A 163 12.22 -12.04 -18.53
N GLU A 164 12.67 -12.64 -17.43
CA GLU A 164 12.66 -11.99 -16.13
C GLU A 164 13.56 -10.75 -16.14
N TYR A 165 13.38 -9.85 -15.17
CA TYR A 165 14.28 -8.70 -15.05
C TYR A 165 15.57 -9.16 -14.39
N SER A 166 16.71 -8.72 -14.93
CA SER A 166 17.98 -8.84 -14.23
C SER A 166 18.02 -7.92 -13.01
N ASP A 167 18.96 -8.14 -12.08
CA ASP A 167 19.12 -7.30 -10.90
C ASP A 167 19.44 -5.83 -11.26
N GLU A 168 20.21 -5.61 -12.33
CA GLU A 168 20.53 -4.27 -12.83
C GLU A 168 19.28 -3.55 -13.36
N GLU A 169 18.47 -4.24 -14.17
CA GLU A 169 17.22 -3.69 -14.69
C GLU A 169 16.21 -3.40 -13.55
N LEU A 170 16.12 -4.30 -12.56
CA LEU A 170 15.28 -4.07 -11.38
C LEU A 170 15.75 -2.84 -10.60
N ASN A 171 17.07 -2.64 -10.45
CA ASN A 171 17.62 -1.47 -9.78
C ASN A 171 17.28 -0.18 -10.54
N ASP A 172 17.35 -0.18 -11.86
CA ASP A 172 16.98 0.98 -12.67
C ASP A 172 15.48 1.29 -12.59
N ILE A 173 14.62 0.27 -12.55
CA ILE A 173 13.19 0.44 -12.29
C ILE A 173 12.94 1.04 -10.90
N VAL A 174 13.60 0.51 -9.86
CA VAL A 174 13.49 1.01 -8.49
C VAL A 174 13.91 2.48 -8.42
N ASN A 175 14.99 2.85 -9.09
CA ASN A 175 15.48 4.23 -9.15
C ASN A 175 14.48 5.16 -9.87
N LEU A 176 13.91 4.72 -10.99
CA LEU A 176 12.93 5.50 -11.74
C LEU A 176 11.66 5.74 -10.92
N ILE A 177 11.12 4.70 -10.28
CA ILE A 177 9.94 4.80 -9.43
C ILE A 177 10.23 5.76 -8.27
N THR A 178 11.35 5.57 -7.57
CA THR A 178 11.74 6.43 -6.44
C THR A 178 11.84 7.89 -6.84
N GLU A 179 12.50 8.19 -7.98
CA GLU A 179 12.63 9.55 -8.47
C GLU A 179 11.27 10.15 -8.85
N SER A 180 10.43 9.37 -9.55
CA SER A 180 9.09 9.80 -9.99
C SER A 180 8.18 10.09 -8.79
N SER A 181 8.22 9.25 -7.76
CA SER A 181 7.47 9.46 -6.53
C SER A 181 7.96 10.67 -5.75
N SER A 182 9.27 10.96 -5.78
CA SER A 182 9.83 12.13 -5.10
C SER A 182 9.33 13.48 -5.66
N MET A 183 8.64 13.48 -6.80
CA MET A 183 8.03 14.68 -7.39
C MET A 183 6.85 15.21 -6.58
N ILE A 184 6.26 14.40 -5.68
CA ILE A 184 5.17 14.86 -4.80
C ILE A 184 5.60 16.00 -3.88
N GLU A 185 6.90 16.18 -3.63
CA GLU A 185 7.48 17.29 -2.86
C GLU A 185 7.09 18.67 -3.41
N PHE A 186 6.69 18.77 -4.69
CA PHE A 186 6.19 20.01 -5.28
C PHE A 186 4.83 20.45 -4.71
N ASN A 187 4.22 19.61 -3.85
CA ASN A 187 2.94 19.83 -3.20
C ASN A 187 1.86 20.29 -4.19
N ASN A 188 1.76 19.53 -5.28
CA ASN A 188 0.82 19.77 -6.36
C ASN A 188 -0.11 18.56 -6.46
N THR A 189 -1.41 18.79 -6.29
CA THR A 189 -2.41 17.72 -6.28
C THR A 189 -2.49 16.94 -7.60
N GLU A 190 -2.19 17.58 -8.75
CA GLU A 190 -2.14 16.86 -10.04
C GLU A 190 -0.94 15.91 -10.10
N ILE A 191 0.20 16.29 -9.52
CA ILE A 191 1.37 15.40 -9.41
C ILE A 191 1.06 14.27 -8.45
N LEU A 192 0.47 14.58 -7.29
CA LEU A 192 0.11 13.56 -6.31
C LEU A 192 -0.83 12.53 -6.93
N SER A 193 -1.94 12.96 -7.53
CA SER A 193 -2.87 12.09 -8.28
C SER A 193 -2.14 11.29 -9.35
N CYS A 194 -1.28 11.94 -10.14
CA CYS A 194 -0.53 11.25 -11.19
C CYS A 194 0.34 10.13 -10.62
N VAL A 195 1.07 10.39 -9.54
CA VAL A 195 1.91 9.41 -8.85
C VAL A 195 1.05 8.30 -8.23
N THR A 196 0.02 8.63 -7.46
CA THR A 196 -0.80 7.61 -6.78
C THR A 196 -1.57 6.74 -7.77
N ASP A 197 -2.21 7.36 -8.75
CA ASP A 197 -3.09 6.65 -9.68
C ASP A 197 -2.29 5.83 -10.71
N ASN A 198 -1.14 6.34 -11.18
CA ASN A 198 -0.39 5.68 -12.25
C ASN A 198 0.74 4.80 -11.74
N LEU A 199 1.41 5.14 -10.63
CA LEU A 199 2.52 4.32 -10.13
C LEU A 199 2.07 3.28 -9.12
N PHE A 200 1.00 3.53 -8.36
CA PHE A 200 0.62 2.69 -7.22
C PHE A 200 -0.72 1.99 -7.40
N ASP A 201 -1.74 2.64 -8.00
CA ASP A 201 -3.03 2.00 -8.26
C ASP A 201 -2.95 1.03 -9.44
N SER A 202 -2.09 1.28 -10.43
CA SER A 202 -1.81 0.36 -11.55
C SER A 202 -1.07 -0.92 -11.13
N SER A 203 -0.30 -0.87 -10.03
CA SER A 203 0.52 -2.00 -9.60
C SER A 203 -0.40 -3.15 -9.16
N GLN A 204 -0.34 -4.26 -9.89
CA GLN A 204 -0.96 -5.49 -9.43
C GLN A 204 -0.28 -5.94 -8.12
N PRO A 205 -0.95 -6.73 -7.26
CA PRO A 205 -0.31 -7.30 -6.06
C PRO A 205 1.03 -7.98 -6.34
N SER A 206 1.18 -8.57 -7.54
CA SER A 206 2.41 -9.20 -8.01
C SER A 206 3.57 -8.26 -8.29
N GLU A 207 3.37 -6.93 -8.31
CA GLU A 207 4.42 -5.95 -8.59
C GLU A 207 4.82 -5.13 -7.37
N ILE A 208 4.13 -5.29 -6.24
CA ILE A 208 4.40 -4.57 -4.99
C ILE A 208 5.82 -4.88 -4.48
N TYR A 209 6.37 -6.06 -4.78
CA TYR A 209 7.77 -6.39 -4.44
C TYR A 209 8.81 -5.42 -5.04
N LYS A 210 8.48 -4.76 -6.16
CA LYS A 210 9.34 -3.72 -6.74
C LYS A 210 9.36 -2.50 -5.82
N LEU A 211 8.21 -2.14 -5.26
CA LEU A 211 8.05 -1.01 -4.34
C LEU A 211 8.71 -1.26 -2.99
N GLU A 212 8.76 -2.50 -2.52
CA GLU A 212 9.45 -2.89 -1.28
C GLU A 212 10.93 -2.48 -1.27
N LYS A 213 11.57 -2.45 -2.44
CA LYS A 213 12.97 -2.05 -2.62
C LYS A 213 13.15 -0.52 -2.79
N THR A 214 12.06 0.23 -2.92
CA THR A 214 12.09 1.68 -3.13
C THR A 214 12.05 2.46 -1.82
N GLN A 215 12.29 3.78 -1.90
CA GLN A 215 12.06 4.70 -0.78
C GLN A 215 10.63 5.28 -0.76
N VAL A 216 9.69 4.70 -1.51
CA VAL A 216 8.34 5.25 -1.67
C VAL A 216 7.62 5.37 -0.34
N THR A 217 7.72 4.37 0.54
CA THR A 217 7.10 4.42 1.88
C THR A 217 7.54 5.67 2.65
N ASN A 218 8.85 5.96 2.67
CA ASN A 218 9.41 7.13 3.34
C ASN A 218 9.00 8.43 2.66
N ILE A 219 9.03 8.47 1.32
CA ILE A 219 8.58 9.65 0.55
C ILE A 219 7.12 10.00 0.84
N LEU A 220 6.24 8.98 0.93
CA LEU A 220 4.82 9.19 1.25
C LEU A 220 4.60 9.61 2.72
N LEU A 221 5.36 9.04 3.66
CA LEU A 221 5.31 9.46 5.06
C LEU A 221 5.81 10.89 5.25
N ASP A 222 6.91 11.26 4.59
CA ASP A 222 7.43 12.63 4.59
C ASP A 222 6.43 13.60 3.97
N TYR A 223 5.76 13.18 2.89
CA TYR A 223 4.69 13.97 2.27
C TYR A 223 3.51 14.17 3.23
N LEU A 224 3.05 13.09 3.85
CA LEU A 224 1.96 13.08 4.82
C LEU A 224 2.24 13.99 6.02
N ASN A 225 3.47 13.97 6.54
CA ASN A 225 3.86 14.72 7.73
C ASN A 225 4.05 16.22 7.46
N ASN A 226 4.55 16.59 6.28
CA ASN A 226 5.02 17.96 6.02
C ASN A 226 4.16 18.75 5.02
N TYR A 227 3.39 18.09 4.16
CA TYR A 227 2.79 18.73 2.99
C TYR A 227 1.29 18.51 2.81
N VAL A 228 0.67 17.53 3.49
CA VAL A 228 -0.78 17.31 3.37
C VAL A 228 -1.54 18.48 3.99
N ASN A 229 -2.34 19.17 3.17
CA ASN A 229 -3.08 20.36 3.57
C ASN A 229 -4.61 20.20 3.48
N ASP A 230 -5.10 19.17 2.78
CA ASP A 230 -6.52 18.95 2.58
C ASP A 230 -6.91 17.46 2.65
N SER A 231 -8.22 17.20 2.72
CA SER A 231 -8.78 15.86 2.83
C SER A 231 -8.56 15.01 1.58
N THR A 232 -8.46 15.61 0.40
CA THR A 232 -8.28 14.89 -0.87
C THR A 232 -6.87 14.30 -0.93
N GLN A 233 -5.86 15.09 -0.57
CA GLN A 233 -4.47 14.62 -0.47
C GLN A 233 -4.33 13.53 0.59
N LEU A 234 -4.95 13.71 1.76
CA LEU A 234 -4.95 12.72 2.83
C LEU A 234 -5.57 11.39 2.37
N GLU A 235 -6.73 11.45 1.72
CA GLU A 235 -7.43 10.28 1.19
C GLU A 235 -6.57 9.53 0.16
N MET A 236 -5.94 10.24 -0.79
CA MET A 236 -5.06 9.64 -1.80
C MET A 236 -3.91 8.86 -1.17
N ILE A 237 -3.23 9.46 -0.18
CA ILE A 237 -2.09 8.82 0.50
C ILE A 237 -2.54 7.61 1.32
N LEU A 238 -3.64 7.73 2.08
CA LEU A 238 -4.16 6.61 2.88
C LEU A 238 -4.65 5.46 2.01
N ARG A 239 -5.20 5.74 0.82
CA ARG A 239 -5.59 4.71 -0.15
C ARG A 239 -4.39 3.89 -0.60
N VAL A 240 -3.27 4.55 -0.89
CA VAL A 240 -2.01 3.90 -1.25
C VAL A 240 -1.48 3.06 -0.08
N PHE A 241 -1.42 3.61 1.13
CA PHE A 241 -0.95 2.87 2.30
C PHE A 241 -1.83 1.66 2.63
N SER A 242 -3.15 1.80 2.55
CA SER A 242 -4.09 0.69 2.74
C SER A 242 -3.83 -0.44 1.74
N LYS A 243 -3.60 -0.10 0.46
CA LYS A 243 -3.24 -1.09 -0.57
C LYS A 243 -1.89 -1.75 -0.30
N PHE A 244 -0.86 -0.98 0.05
CA PHE A 244 0.49 -1.49 0.29
C PHE A 244 0.53 -2.45 1.49
N THR A 245 -0.04 -2.01 2.61
CA THR A 245 -0.08 -2.80 3.85
C THR A 245 -0.87 -4.09 3.71
N ALA A 246 -1.92 -4.11 2.87
CA ALA A 246 -2.70 -5.31 2.60
C ALA A 246 -1.93 -6.41 1.84
N HIS A 247 -0.79 -6.09 1.22
CA HIS A 247 -0.10 -7.01 0.30
C HIS A 247 1.41 -7.14 0.56
N SER A 248 1.98 -6.35 1.48
CA SER A 248 3.42 -6.39 1.76
C SER A 248 3.73 -6.25 3.25
N GLU A 249 4.24 -7.34 3.82
CA GLU A 249 4.82 -7.37 5.16
C GLU A 249 6.06 -6.47 5.27
N ILE A 250 6.86 -6.36 4.20
CA ILE A 250 8.04 -5.51 4.18
C ILE A 250 7.65 -4.03 4.28
N ILE A 251 6.59 -3.61 3.57
CA ILE A 251 6.09 -2.24 3.70
C ILE A 251 5.49 -2.00 5.10
N CYS A 252 4.77 -2.98 5.68
CA CYS A 252 4.33 -2.88 7.08
C CYS A 252 5.50 -2.64 8.04
N HIS A 253 6.62 -3.36 7.85
CA HIS A 253 7.85 -3.14 8.63
C HIS A 253 8.42 -1.73 8.42
N GLN A 254 8.55 -1.28 7.17
CA GLN A 254 9.05 0.05 6.86
C GLN A 254 8.20 1.16 7.48
N ILE A 255 6.87 1.01 7.49
CA ILE A 255 5.97 1.95 8.17
C ILE A 255 6.25 1.98 9.67
N ILE A 256 6.49 0.84 10.31
CA ILE A 256 6.82 0.77 11.73
C ILE A 256 8.18 1.42 12.02
N ASP A 257 9.22 1.05 11.26
CA ASP A 257 10.59 1.53 11.44
C ASP A 257 10.71 3.06 11.25
N SER A 258 9.96 3.61 10.30
CA SER A 258 9.97 5.05 9.99
C SER A 258 9.02 5.87 10.85
N ASN A 259 8.56 5.33 11.99
CA ASN A 259 7.57 5.96 12.86
C ASN A 259 6.25 6.34 12.15
N GLY A 260 5.93 5.62 11.08
CA GLY A 260 4.82 5.91 10.19
C GLY A 260 3.45 5.76 10.84
N LEU A 261 3.30 4.87 11.82
CA LEU A 261 2.03 4.71 12.55
C LEU A 261 1.66 5.99 13.32
N GLU A 262 2.61 6.64 13.99
CA GLU A 262 2.37 7.92 14.67
C GLU A 262 2.03 9.03 13.66
N ILE A 263 2.74 9.08 12.52
CA ILE A 263 2.50 10.06 11.46
C ILE A 263 1.08 9.88 10.90
N ILE A 264 0.69 8.64 10.58
CA ILE A 264 -0.63 8.29 10.06
C ILE A 264 -1.73 8.66 11.08
N CYS A 265 -1.55 8.31 12.36
CA CYS A 265 -2.50 8.69 13.41
C CYS A 265 -2.64 10.21 13.50
N LYS A 266 -1.53 10.96 13.56
CA LYS A 266 -1.54 12.43 13.66
C LYS A 266 -2.29 13.06 12.48
N ALA A 267 -2.09 12.55 11.26
CA ALA A 267 -2.74 13.05 10.05
C ALA A 267 -4.27 12.92 10.09
N VAL A 268 -4.81 11.88 10.76
CA VAL A 268 -6.27 11.64 10.83
C VAL A 268 -6.94 12.20 12.08
N ASN A 269 -6.20 12.81 13.01
CA ASN A 269 -6.69 13.26 14.32
C ASN A 269 -7.95 14.15 14.27
N ASN A 270 -8.13 14.92 13.19
CA ASN A 270 -9.27 15.83 13.03
C ASN A 270 -10.27 15.36 11.96
N SER A 271 -10.13 14.16 11.41
CA SER A 271 -11.01 13.67 10.35
C SER A 271 -12.35 13.17 10.92
N ASP A 272 -13.45 13.65 10.35
CA ASP A 272 -14.80 13.12 10.51
C ASP A 272 -15.33 12.46 9.21
N ASP A 273 -14.50 12.45 8.16
CA ASP A 273 -14.81 11.84 6.88
C ASP A 273 -14.76 10.30 6.97
N MET A 274 -15.84 9.66 6.55
CA MET A 274 -15.98 8.21 6.64
C MET A 274 -15.00 7.47 5.73
N GLY A 275 -14.70 7.99 4.54
CA GLY A 275 -13.76 7.39 3.60
C GLY A 275 -12.36 7.40 4.17
N ILE A 276 -11.90 8.55 4.66
CA ILE A 276 -10.58 8.71 5.29
C ILE A 276 -10.43 7.79 6.50
N VAL A 277 -11.44 7.76 7.38
CA VAL A 277 -11.38 6.92 8.59
C VAL A 277 -11.44 5.42 8.24
N THR A 278 -12.17 5.03 7.20
CA THR A 278 -12.17 3.63 6.71
C THR A 278 -10.79 3.24 6.20
N LEU A 279 -10.16 4.08 5.37
CA LEU A 279 -8.81 3.83 4.84
C LEU A 279 -7.77 3.77 5.96
N PHE A 280 -7.91 4.63 6.97
CA PHE A 280 -7.08 4.60 8.17
C PHE A 280 -7.24 3.28 8.94
N VAL A 281 -8.47 2.86 9.26
CA VAL A 281 -8.72 1.59 9.95
C VAL A 281 -8.15 0.43 9.16
N ASP A 282 -8.35 0.39 7.83
CA ASP A 282 -7.80 -0.67 6.98
C ASP A 282 -6.27 -0.71 7.03
N CYS A 283 -5.61 0.46 6.90
CA CYS A 283 -4.17 0.56 7.00
C CYS A 283 -3.64 0.07 8.35
N ILE A 284 -4.20 0.55 9.46
CA ILE A 284 -3.78 0.16 10.81
C ILE A 284 -4.06 -1.33 11.05
N TRP A 285 -5.24 -1.82 10.64
CA TRP A 285 -5.61 -3.22 10.79
C TRP A 285 -4.60 -4.13 10.09
N ASN A 286 -4.23 -3.82 8.84
CA ASN A 286 -3.26 -4.61 8.10
C ASN A 286 -1.90 -4.66 8.80
N VAL A 287 -1.43 -3.52 9.33
CA VAL A 287 -0.15 -3.47 10.06
C VAL A 287 -0.24 -4.22 11.39
N VAL A 288 -1.37 -4.16 12.09
CA VAL A 288 -1.61 -4.90 13.33
C VAL A 288 -1.73 -6.41 13.06
N ASP A 289 -2.35 -6.84 11.97
CA ASP A 289 -2.49 -8.27 11.60
C ASP A 289 -1.19 -8.87 11.06
N SER A 290 -0.26 -8.02 10.61
CA SER A 290 1.08 -8.39 10.12
C SER A 290 1.92 -9.18 11.14
N GLN A 291 3.03 -9.75 10.70
CA GLN A 291 3.97 -10.43 11.61
C GLN A 291 4.60 -9.49 12.65
N TYR A 292 4.53 -8.19 12.41
CA TYR A 292 5.02 -7.13 13.30
C TYR A 292 3.93 -6.55 14.21
N GLY A 293 2.74 -7.17 14.24
CA GLY A 293 1.57 -6.70 14.96
C GLY A 293 1.83 -6.33 16.41
N LYS A 294 2.68 -7.08 17.13
CA LYS A 294 3.04 -6.75 18.52
C LYS A 294 3.77 -5.42 18.65
N THR A 295 4.74 -5.16 17.77
CA THR A 295 5.49 -3.89 17.75
C THR A 295 4.57 -2.74 17.35
N ALA A 296 3.73 -2.96 16.32
CA ALA A 296 2.73 -1.99 15.89
C ALA A 296 1.77 -1.62 17.03
N SER A 297 1.21 -2.61 17.72
CA SER A 297 0.29 -2.39 18.84
C SER A 297 0.93 -1.58 19.96
N LYS A 298 2.20 -1.84 20.31
CA LYS A 298 2.92 -1.04 21.31
C LYS A 298 3.03 0.44 20.94
N ILE A 299 3.28 0.76 19.67
CA ILE A 299 3.31 2.14 19.18
C ILE A 299 1.91 2.75 19.23
N LEU A 300 0.89 2.03 18.77
CA LEU A 300 -0.49 2.50 18.76
C LEU A 300 -1.08 2.72 20.16
N CYS A 301 -0.56 2.02 21.17
CA CYS A 301 -0.93 2.20 22.57
C CYS A 301 -0.20 3.33 23.28
N GLN A 302 0.73 4.02 22.62
CA GLN A 302 1.24 5.27 23.18
C GLN A 302 0.10 6.28 23.35
N HIS A 303 0.19 7.05 24.43
CA HIS A 303 -0.86 7.95 24.90
C HIS A 303 -1.39 8.91 23.82
N ASP A 304 -0.54 9.46 22.95
CA ASP A 304 -0.97 10.40 21.92
C ASP A 304 -1.78 9.71 20.81
N ASN A 305 -1.41 8.48 20.45
CA ASN A 305 -2.16 7.68 19.48
C ASN A 305 -3.51 7.23 20.06
N LEU A 306 -3.55 6.83 21.33
CA LEU A 306 -4.81 6.46 22.01
C LEU A 306 -5.81 7.62 22.09
N LYS A 307 -5.34 8.85 22.33
CA LYS A 307 -6.20 10.05 22.28
C LYS A 307 -6.86 10.21 20.91
N ILE A 308 -6.11 9.95 19.84
CA ILE A 308 -6.62 10.02 18.47
C ILE A 308 -7.69 8.95 18.25
N PHE A 309 -7.42 7.69 18.62
CA PHE A 309 -8.43 6.62 18.55
C PHE A 309 -9.69 6.95 19.36
N SER A 310 -9.55 7.48 20.58
CA SER A 310 -10.69 7.90 21.41
C SER A 310 -11.52 8.97 20.72
N LYS A 311 -10.87 10.00 20.17
CA LYS A 311 -11.55 11.09 19.49
C LYS A 311 -12.28 10.61 18.23
N ILE A 312 -11.63 9.79 17.40
CA ILE A 312 -12.27 9.21 16.21
C ILE A 312 -13.46 8.34 16.65
N PHE A 313 -13.29 7.48 17.65
CA PHE A 313 -14.36 6.63 18.15
C PHE A 313 -15.57 7.45 18.68
N GLU A 314 -15.30 8.53 19.43
CA GLU A 314 -16.33 9.44 19.95
C GLU A 314 -17.07 10.18 18.83
N ASN A 315 -16.35 10.68 17.82
CA ASN A 315 -16.92 11.37 16.66
C ASN A 315 -17.93 10.50 15.91
N PHE A 316 -17.63 9.20 15.78
CA PHE A 316 -18.51 8.22 15.13
C PHE A 316 -19.54 7.61 16.10
N SER A 317 -19.44 7.86 17.40
CA SER A 317 -20.44 7.46 18.39
C SER A 317 -21.56 8.49 18.54
N LEU A 318 -21.19 9.78 18.70
CA LEU A 318 -22.13 10.88 18.97
C LEU A 318 -22.99 11.27 17.76
N ASN A 319 -22.53 11.00 16.54
CA ASN A 319 -23.16 11.44 15.29
C ASN A 319 -23.83 10.30 14.47
N SER A 320 -24.19 9.18 15.10
CA SER A 320 -24.46 7.90 14.42
C SER A 320 -25.93 7.58 14.13
N ASN A 321 -26.67 8.49 13.50
CA ASN A 321 -28.02 8.16 13.00
C ASN A 321 -28.00 7.27 11.74
N ARG A 322 -26.83 7.11 11.10
CA ARG A 322 -26.65 6.30 9.88
C ARG A 322 -25.98 4.97 10.19
N THR A 323 -26.52 3.87 9.64
CA THR A 323 -26.04 2.49 9.81
C THR A 323 -24.54 2.33 9.52
N LEU A 324 -24.05 2.98 8.46
CA LEU A 324 -22.64 2.91 8.06
C LEU A 324 -21.69 3.51 9.12
N LYS A 325 -22.07 4.63 9.77
CA LYS A 325 -21.28 5.21 10.86
C LYS A 325 -21.22 4.28 12.08
N LYS A 326 -22.31 3.55 12.36
CA LYS A 326 -22.33 2.53 13.42
C LYS A 326 -21.42 1.34 13.10
N GLN A 327 -21.37 0.92 11.83
CA GLN A 327 -20.47 -0.15 11.38
C GLN A 327 -19.01 0.26 11.55
N LEU A 328 -18.62 1.43 11.04
CA LEU A 328 -17.24 1.92 11.17
C LEU A 328 -16.83 2.11 12.63
N ARG A 329 -17.72 2.63 13.49
CA ARG A 329 -17.51 2.69 14.94
C ARG A 329 -17.20 1.30 15.52
N ASN A 330 -17.97 0.28 15.13
CA ASN A 330 -17.74 -1.08 15.61
C ASN A 330 -16.40 -1.63 15.10
N GLU A 331 -16.02 -1.36 13.84
CA GLU A 331 -14.71 -1.75 13.30
C GLU A 331 -13.56 -1.10 14.07
N ILE A 332 -13.65 0.21 14.38
CA ILE A 332 -12.67 0.90 15.23
C ILE A 332 -12.58 0.23 16.61
N GLY A 333 -13.72 -0.10 17.22
CA GLY A 333 -13.77 -0.77 18.51
C GLY A 333 -13.12 -2.15 18.51
N ILE A 334 -13.37 -2.95 17.47
CA ILE A 334 -12.71 -4.26 17.29
C ILE A 334 -11.21 -4.07 17.09
N LEU A 335 -10.78 -3.07 16.32
CA LEU A 335 -9.37 -2.77 16.11
C LEU A 335 -8.67 -2.42 17.44
N ILE A 336 -9.31 -1.60 18.28
CA ILE A 336 -8.80 -1.28 19.63
C ILE A 336 -8.66 -2.55 20.47
N LEU A 337 -9.65 -3.46 20.42
CA LEU A 337 -9.57 -4.73 21.13
C LEU A 337 -8.42 -5.61 20.61
N GLU A 338 -8.23 -5.70 19.30
CA GLU A 338 -7.13 -6.47 18.69
C GLU A 338 -5.76 -5.92 19.11
N ILE A 339 -5.60 -4.59 19.07
CA ILE A 339 -4.39 -3.90 19.57
C ILE A 339 -4.14 -4.26 21.04
N SER A 340 -5.18 -4.22 21.86
CA SER A 340 -5.11 -4.55 23.28
C SER A 340 -4.72 -6.00 23.52
N GLN A 341 -5.31 -6.94 22.79
CA GLN A 341 -5.00 -8.37 22.90
C GLN A 341 -3.53 -8.65 22.59
N LYS A 342 -2.98 -8.05 21.53
CA LYS A 342 -1.57 -8.26 21.14
C LYS A 342 -0.57 -7.77 22.18
N ILE A 343 -0.96 -6.79 23.01
CA ILE A 343 -0.16 -6.32 24.15
C ILE A 343 -0.38 -7.23 25.37
N LEU A 344 -1.63 -7.44 25.77
CA LEU A 344 -1.99 -8.20 26.98
C LEU A 344 -1.50 -9.64 26.93
N ILE A 345 -1.60 -10.33 25.79
CA ILE A 345 -1.06 -11.69 25.60
C ILE A 345 0.46 -11.71 25.78
N SER A 346 1.12 -10.60 25.45
CA SER A 346 2.57 -10.52 25.50
C SER A 346 3.11 -10.22 26.90
N ASP A 347 2.38 -9.44 27.68
CA ASP A 347 2.70 -9.16 29.07
C ASP A 347 2.30 -10.34 29.97
N PHE A 348 1.20 -11.04 29.68
CA PHE A 348 0.84 -12.29 30.39
C PHE A 348 1.87 -13.40 30.22
N LYS A 349 2.54 -13.50 29.06
CA LYS A 349 3.61 -14.50 28.84
C LYS A 349 4.89 -14.16 29.60
N ILE A 350 5.25 -12.88 29.69
CA ILE A 350 6.37 -12.40 30.51
C ILE A 350 6.06 -12.65 31.99
N PHE A 351 4.84 -12.33 32.42
CA PHE A 351 4.38 -12.56 33.77
C PHE A 351 4.37 -14.06 34.13
N LYS A 352 3.92 -14.94 33.23
CA LYS A 352 3.96 -16.39 33.48
C LYS A 352 5.40 -16.93 33.61
N SER A 353 6.35 -16.42 32.83
CA SER A 353 7.77 -16.78 32.99
C SER A 353 8.45 -16.21 34.24
N GLU A 354 7.93 -15.10 34.78
CA GLU A 354 8.43 -14.51 36.04
C GLU A 354 7.73 -15.10 37.28
N VAL A 355 6.49 -15.58 37.15
CA VAL A 355 5.68 -16.19 38.22
C VAL A 355 5.96 -17.69 38.37
N GLU A 356 6.46 -18.39 37.35
CA GLU A 356 6.98 -19.77 37.48
C GLU A 356 8.25 -19.87 38.37
N TYR A 357 8.63 -18.81 39.10
CA TYR A 357 9.71 -18.82 40.09
C TYR A 357 9.28 -18.47 41.54
N ASN A 358 7.99 -18.30 41.83
CA ASN A 358 7.54 -18.15 43.21
C ASN A 358 6.20 -18.87 43.43
N ASP A 359 6.29 -20.15 43.78
CA ASP A 359 5.21 -20.92 44.40
C ASP A 359 4.97 -20.34 45.81
N GLU A 360 4.27 -19.20 45.91
CA GLU A 360 3.56 -18.67 47.09
C GLU A 360 3.29 -17.16 46.91
N VAL A 361 2.30 -16.80 46.09
CA VAL A 361 1.68 -15.46 46.21
C VAL A 361 0.16 -15.63 46.16
N GLU A 362 -0.47 -15.28 47.27
CA GLU A 362 -1.92 -15.32 47.51
C GLU A 362 -2.73 -14.56 46.44
N GLU A 363 -3.86 -15.16 46.05
CA GLU A 363 -4.81 -14.74 45.01
C GLU A 363 -5.40 -13.31 45.13
N ASN A 364 -5.05 -12.52 46.14
CA ASN A 364 -5.70 -11.23 46.43
C ASN A 364 -4.88 -9.98 46.06
N ASN A 365 -3.70 -10.10 45.46
CA ASN A 365 -2.88 -8.96 45.03
C ASN A 365 -2.80 -8.75 43.50
N LEU A 366 -3.72 -9.34 42.73
CA LEU A 366 -3.85 -9.13 41.28
C LEU A 366 -4.42 -7.74 40.91
N ILE A 367 -4.03 -6.68 41.61
CA ILE A 367 -4.22 -5.32 41.12
C ILE A 367 -3.13 -5.09 40.07
N MET A 368 -3.48 -5.45 38.83
CA MET A 368 -2.64 -5.31 37.66
C MET A 368 -2.16 -3.86 37.53
N ASN A 369 -0.85 -3.67 37.66
CA ASN A 369 -0.18 -2.37 37.61
C ASN A 369 0.03 -1.94 36.15
N PHE A 370 -1.05 -1.79 35.38
CA PHE A 370 -0.96 -1.31 33.99
C PHE A 370 -0.83 0.22 33.98
N LYS A 371 0.26 0.70 33.37
CA LYS A 371 0.52 2.14 33.20
C LYS A 371 -0.39 2.82 32.15
N ASP A 372 -1.16 2.07 31.37
CA ASP A 372 -1.96 2.61 30.25
C ASP A 372 -3.45 2.76 30.61
N VAL A 373 -3.75 3.68 31.53
CA VAL A 373 -5.12 4.08 31.90
C VAL A 373 -5.97 4.45 30.68
N GLY A 374 -5.35 5.00 29.63
CA GLY A 374 -6.04 5.41 28.40
C GLY A 374 -6.59 4.26 27.56
N LEU A 375 -5.91 3.10 27.52
CA LEU A 375 -6.38 1.95 26.74
C LEU A 375 -7.60 1.31 27.42
N TYR A 376 -7.56 1.17 28.73
CA TYR A 376 -8.69 0.66 29.52
C TYR A 376 -9.89 1.60 29.45
N ASP A 377 -9.70 2.92 29.54
CA ASP A 377 -10.80 3.88 29.34
C ASP A 377 -11.42 3.71 27.95
N LEU A 378 -10.60 3.52 26.92
CA LEU A 378 -11.09 3.34 25.56
C LEU A 378 -11.83 2.00 25.36
N ILE A 379 -11.31 0.89 25.90
CA ILE A 379 -12.00 -0.41 25.93
C ILE A 379 -13.31 -0.29 26.71
N PHE A 380 -13.30 0.37 27.86
CA PHE A 380 -14.48 0.53 28.70
C PHE A 380 -15.54 1.40 28.00
N LYS A 381 -15.14 2.51 27.36
CA LYS A 381 -16.00 3.31 26.48
C LYS A 381 -16.59 2.47 25.36
N PHE A 382 -15.79 1.61 24.72
CA PHE A 382 -16.28 0.69 23.70
C PHE A 382 -17.32 -0.28 24.26
N LEU A 383 -16.99 -1.02 25.33
CA LEU A 383 -17.89 -2.01 25.94
C LEU A 383 -19.20 -1.37 26.41
N LYS A 384 -19.14 -0.20 27.06
CA LYS A 384 -20.30 0.58 27.47
C LYS A 384 -21.14 1.03 26.27
N SER A 385 -20.51 1.43 25.16
CA SER A 385 -21.23 1.80 23.94
C SER A 385 -21.93 0.62 23.26
N VAL A 386 -21.40 -0.61 23.40
CA VAL A 386 -22.00 -1.83 22.86
C VAL A 386 -23.20 -2.26 23.71
N GLU A 387 -23.06 -2.18 25.04
CA GLU A 387 -24.11 -2.49 26.01
C GLU A 387 -25.34 -1.57 25.85
N ILE A 388 -25.12 -0.27 25.68
CA ILE A 388 -26.20 0.72 25.42
C ILE A 388 -26.96 0.43 24.10
N ASN A 389 -26.32 -0.25 23.14
CA ASN A 389 -26.88 -0.50 21.80
C ASN A 389 -27.47 -1.91 21.60
N ASN A 390 -27.63 -2.74 22.65
CA ASN A 390 -28.24 -4.08 22.58
C ASN A 390 -27.64 -5.02 21.51
N LEU A 391 -26.32 -4.95 21.28
CA LEU A 391 -25.63 -5.94 20.45
C LEU A 391 -25.17 -7.10 21.35
N SER A 392 -25.81 -8.27 21.23
CA SER A 392 -25.39 -9.46 21.98
C SER A 392 -23.98 -9.88 21.54
N LEU A 393 -22.99 -9.73 22.41
CA LEU A 393 -21.61 -10.20 22.22
C LEU A 393 -21.46 -11.73 22.29
N ASN A 394 -22.56 -12.48 22.27
CA ASN A 394 -22.66 -13.93 22.56
C ASN A 394 -21.82 -14.87 21.67
N HIS A 395 -21.04 -14.37 20.71
CA HIS A 395 -20.13 -15.18 19.87
C HIS A 395 -18.65 -14.92 20.12
N TYR A 396 -18.30 -14.00 21.02
CA TYR A 396 -16.93 -13.84 21.47
C TYR A 396 -16.84 -14.35 22.91
N HIS A 397 -16.29 -15.55 23.09
CA HIS A 397 -15.89 -16.03 24.41
C HIS A 397 -14.73 -15.16 24.91
N PHE A 398 -15.07 -14.03 25.51
CA PHE A 398 -14.19 -13.27 26.37
C PHE A 398 -14.44 -13.75 27.80
N THR A 399 -13.55 -14.61 28.30
CA THR A 399 -13.43 -14.77 29.74
C THR A 399 -12.66 -13.55 30.23
N VAL A 400 -13.39 -12.55 30.71
CA VAL A 400 -12.79 -11.53 31.58
C VAL A 400 -12.47 -12.26 32.88
N ILE A 401 -11.17 -12.51 33.12
CA ILE A 401 -10.66 -12.98 34.43
C ILE A 401 -10.18 -11.74 35.16
#